data_AF-A0A955R416-F1
#
_entry.id   AF-A0A955R416-F1
#
_cell.length_a   1.000
_cell.length_b   1.000
_cell.length_c   1.000
_cell.angle_alpha   90.00
_cell.angle_beta   90.00
_cell.angle_gamma   90.00
#
_symmetry.space_group_name_H-M   'P 1'
#
loop_
_entity.id
_entity.type
_entity.pdbx_description
1 polymer ?
#
loop_
_entity_poly.entity_id
_entity_poly.type
_entity_poly.pdbx_seq_one_letter_code
_entity_poly.pdbx_strand_id
1 'polypeptide(L)'
;MRHHFEILGLSPGCTFEEIKRAYKFQAKKWHPDRFPEEARHLQKKAHEQFQKITEAFRELEEHFKGKDQGRYAADQPEGNFQKARTEPGRDTGVSENDGPPPSSAREHAQAPGYYYREWPNGDKYEGQMRGETLHGMGMYTSADGTIYTGQFQMGKPHGQGKLSFTNGDTYTGEFREDRMCGQGTYQYANGDRYIGHFQDDMPHGEGAHILATGKVYAGLWENGYLIDQH
;
A
#
# COMPACT_ATOMS: atom_id res chain seq x y z
N MET A 1 -13.58 -12.92 19.60
CA MET A 1 -14.47 -13.81 18.79
C MET A 1 -15.66 -13.09 18.13
N ARG A 2 -16.87 -12.97 18.72
CA ARG A 2 -18.04 -12.34 18.02
C ARG A 2 -17.75 -10.94 17.49
N HIS A 3 -17.01 -10.15 18.27
CA HIS A 3 -16.56 -8.80 17.93
C HIS A 3 -15.78 -8.70 16.59
N HIS A 4 -15.00 -9.71 16.20
CA HIS A 4 -14.23 -9.66 14.94
C HIS A 4 -15.12 -9.94 13.72
N PHE A 5 -16.18 -10.75 13.88
CA PHE A 5 -17.19 -10.89 12.84
C PHE A 5 -17.89 -9.54 12.61
N GLU A 6 -18.28 -8.85 13.70
CA GLU A 6 -18.88 -7.51 13.65
C GLU A 6 -17.95 -6.48 12.98
N ILE A 7 -16.64 -6.49 13.27
CA ILE A 7 -15.65 -5.61 12.61
C ILE A 7 -15.56 -5.87 11.09
N LEU A 8 -15.71 -7.12 10.65
CA LEU A 8 -15.78 -7.46 9.22
C LEU A 8 -17.17 -7.30 8.61
N GLY A 9 -18.19 -6.90 9.38
CA GLY A 9 -19.58 -6.75 8.93
C GLY A 9 -20.30 -8.08 8.71
N LEU A 10 -19.89 -9.14 9.40
CA LEU A 10 -20.38 -10.52 9.26
C LEU A 10 -21.13 -10.99 10.52
N SER A 11 -21.97 -12.01 10.36
CA SER A 11 -22.65 -12.66 11.49
C SER A 11 -21.85 -13.86 12.00
N PRO A 12 -21.88 -14.19 13.31
CA PRO A 12 -21.24 -15.39 13.83
C PRO A 12 -21.85 -16.65 13.21
N GLY A 13 -21.05 -17.41 12.45
CA GLY A 13 -21.47 -18.63 11.75
C GLY A 13 -21.21 -18.66 10.24
N CYS A 14 -20.78 -17.54 9.63
CA CYS A 14 -20.37 -17.49 8.22
C CYS A 14 -19.14 -18.37 7.92
N THR A 15 -18.97 -18.74 6.64
CA THR A 15 -17.87 -19.60 6.17
C THR A 15 -16.54 -18.85 6.00
N PHE A 16 -15.43 -19.58 5.97
CA PHE A 16 -14.10 -18.98 5.90
C PHE A 16 -13.81 -18.25 4.57
N GLU A 17 -14.40 -18.69 3.44
CA GLU A 17 -14.27 -17.98 2.17
C GLU A 17 -15.09 -16.68 2.13
N GLU A 18 -16.25 -16.63 2.80
CA GLU A 18 -17.00 -15.38 3.00
C GLU A 18 -16.19 -14.38 3.85
N ILE A 19 -15.50 -14.87 4.89
CA ILE A 19 -14.60 -14.08 5.74
C ILE A 19 -13.41 -13.53 4.93
N LYS A 20 -12.74 -14.36 4.11
CA LYS A 20 -11.67 -13.91 3.18
C LYS A 20 -12.14 -12.89 2.17
N ARG A 21 -13.34 -13.07 1.59
CA ARG A 21 -13.91 -12.16 0.60
C ARG A 21 -14.27 -10.81 1.22
N ALA A 22 -14.87 -10.81 2.41
CA ALA A 22 -15.15 -9.60 3.18
C ALA A 22 -13.86 -8.85 3.54
N TYR A 23 -12.84 -9.55 4.06
CA TYR A 23 -11.53 -8.96 4.37
C TYR A 23 -10.89 -8.30 3.15
N LYS A 24 -10.75 -9.01 2.02
CA LYS A 24 -10.17 -8.46 0.78
C LYS A 24 -10.91 -7.21 0.28
N PHE A 25 -12.23 -7.16 0.43
CA PHE A 25 -13.04 -5.99 0.06
C PHE A 25 -12.86 -4.81 1.03
N GLN A 26 -12.89 -5.07 2.35
CA GLN A 26 -12.74 -4.04 3.37
C GLN A 26 -11.32 -3.47 3.43
N ALA A 27 -10.29 -4.31 3.31
CA ALA A 27 -8.89 -3.91 3.20
C ALA A 27 -8.65 -3.01 1.97
N LYS A 28 -9.28 -3.31 0.82
CA LYS A 28 -9.23 -2.45 -0.39
C LYS A 28 -10.03 -1.14 -0.24
N LYS A 29 -11.05 -1.11 0.62
CA LYS A 29 -11.87 0.08 0.89
C LYS A 29 -11.18 1.07 1.82
N TRP A 30 -10.49 0.58 2.86
CA TRP A 30 -9.88 1.38 3.92
C TRP A 30 -8.34 1.44 3.86
N HIS A 31 -7.70 0.94 2.80
CA HIS A 31 -6.25 1.07 2.62
C HIS A 31 -5.85 2.55 2.73
N PRO A 32 -4.87 2.92 3.59
CA PRO A 32 -4.48 4.32 3.80
C PRO A 32 -4.18 5.09 2.51
N ASP A 33 -3.51 4.43 1.57
CA ASP A 33 -3.07 4.88 0.24
C ASP A 33 -4.24 5.30 -0.69
N ARG A 34 -5.49 5.12 -0.27
CA ARG A 34 -6.70 5.53 -1.03
C ARG A 34 -7.18 6.94 -0.67
N PHE A 35 -6.54 7.61 0.29
CA PHE A 35 -6.95 8.91 0.80
C PHE A 35 -5.78 9.91 0.73
N PRO A 36 -5.98 11.16 0.29
CA PRO A 36 -4.90 12.15 0.22
C PRO A 36 -4.28 12.45 1.59
N GLU A 37 -2.96 12.47 1.67
CA GLU A 37 -2.22 12.61 2.94
C GLU A 37 -2.39 13.98 3.61
N GLU A 38 -2.65 15.00 2.79
CA GLU A 38 -3.04 16.36 3.20
C GLU A 38 -4.23 16.33 4.17
N ALA A 39 -5.16 15.39 3.98
CA ALA A 39 -6.29 15.16 4.86
C ALA A 39 -5.90 14.25 6.05
N ARG A 40 -4.95 14.70 6.88
CA ARG A 40 -4.34 13.94 8.00
C ARG A 40 -5.34 13.20 8.91
N HIS A 41 -6.52 13.77 9.17
CA HIS A 41 -7.57 13.10 9.94
C HIS A 41 -8.14 11.85 9.24
N LEU A 42 -8.27 11.89 7.90
CA LEU A 42 -8.72 10.77 7.09
C LEU A 42 -7.62 9.69 6.95
N GLN A 43 -6.36 10.09 6.75
CA GLN A 43 -5.24 9.14 6.70
C GLN A 43 -5.12 8.37 8.04
N LYS A 44 -5.22 9.07 9.18
CA LYS A 44 -5.29 8.46 10.52
C LYS A 44 -6.49 7.51 10.68
N LYS A 45 -7.69 7.95 10.29
CA LYS A 45 -8.92 7.15 10.36
C LYS A 45 -8.86 5.90 9.46
N ALA A 46 -8.23 6.00 8.29
CA ALA A 46 -8.01 4.86 7.40
C ALA A 46 -7.05 3.84 8.02
N HIS A 47 -5.92 4.31 8.57
CA HIS A 47 -4.95 3.45 9.26
C HIS A 47 -5.58 2.72 10.47
N GLU A 48 -6.35 3.42 11.31
CA GLU A 48 -7.07 2.83 12.45
C GLU A 48 -8.12 1.78 12.05
N GLN A 49 -8.85 2.00 10.95
CA GLN A 49 -9.83 1.03 10.45
C GLN A 49 -9.15 -0.18 9.80
N PHE A 50 -8.11 0.05 8.99
CA PHE A 50 -7.35 -1.00 8.30
C PHE A 50 -6.69 -1.98 9.28
N GLN A 51 -6.12 -1.47 10.38
CA GLN A 51 -5.57 -2.29 11.46
C GLN A 51 -6.66 -3.19 12.10
N LYS A 52 -7.79 -2.60 12.53
CA LYS A 52 -8.89 -3.35 13.16
C LYS A 52 -9.47 -4.43 12.25
N ILE A 53 -9.67 -4.11 10.97
CA ILE A 53 -10.14 -5.06 9.93
C ILE A 53 -9.14 -6.22 9.76
N THR A 54 -7.84 -5.93 9.75
CA THR A 54 -6.80 -6.95 9.57
C THR A 54 -6.64 -7.85 10.80
N GLU A 55 -6.67 -7.28 12.00
CA GLU A 55 -6.65 -8.04 13.26
C GLU A 55 -7.88 -8.94 13.40
N ALA A 56 -9.07 -8.40 13.10
CA ALA A 56 -10.30 -9.16 13.09
C ALA A 56 -10.28 -10.32 12.09
N PHE A 57 -9.71 -10.11 10.89
CA PHE A 57 -9.53 -11.19 9.93
C PHE A 57 -8.53 -12.25 10.43
N ARG A 58 -7.40 -11.86 11.02
CA ARG A 58 -6.40 -12.78 11.56
C ARG A 58 -6.99 -13.68 12.66
N GLU A 59 -7.67 -13.12 13.65
CA GLU A 59 -8.24 -13.91 14.76
C GLU A 59 -9.30 -14.91 14.28
N LEU A 60 -10.09 -14.54 13.26
CA LEU A 60 -11.04 -15.44 12.64
C LEU A 60 -10.33 -16.50 11.78
N GLU A 61 -9.33 -16.12 11.00
CA GLU A 61 -8.51 -17.06 10.22
C GLU A 61 -7.84 -18.10 11.12
N GLU A 62 -7.25 -17.71 12.26
CA GLU A 62 -6.66 -18.63 13.23
C GLU A 62 -7.72 -19.57 13.85
N HIS A 63 -8.90 -19.04 14.18
CA HIS A 63 -10.00 -19.86 14.69
C HIS A 63 -10.53 -20.91 13.69
N PHE A 64 -10.42 -20.64 12.39
CA PHE A 64 -10.76 -21.61 11.33
C PHE A 64 -9.58 -22.54 10.98
N LYS A 65 -8.34 -22.04 10.89
CA LYS A 65 -7.12 -22.83 10.62
C LYS A 65 -6.84 -23.88 11.70
N GLY A 66 -7.18 -23.61 12.96
CA GLY A 66 -7.01 -24.54 14.08
C GLY A 66 -7.82 -25.85 14.02
N LYS A 67 -8.56 -26.12 12.93
CA LYS A 67 -9.35 -27.35 12.74
C LYS A 67 -8.83 -28.29 11.65
N ASP A 68 -7.88 -27.86 10.81
CA ASP A 68 -7.71 -28.46 9.46
C ASP A 68 -6.26 -28.76 9.01
N GLN A 69 -5.36 -29.09 9.95
CA GLN A 69 -4.06 -29.72 9.63
C GLN A 69 -3.98 -31.12 10.26
N GLY A 70 -4.26 -32.16 9.47
CA GLY A 70 -4.23 -33.54 9.98
C GLY A 70 -4.33 -34.69 8.97
N ARG A 71 -4.47 -34.46 7.65
CA ARG A 71 -4.59 -35.50 6.61
C ARG A 71 -4.46 -34.93 5.19
N TYR A 72 -3.87 -35.73 4.28
CA TYR A 72 -3.70 -35.50 2.82
C TYR A 72 -2.91 -34.22 2.45
N ALA A 73 -1.80 -34.21 1.71
CA ALA A 73 -1.26 -35.11 0.68
C ALA A 73 -2.21 -35.27 -0.52
N ALA A 74 -2.11 -34.31 -1.45
CA ALA A 74 -3.01 -34.06 -2.58
C ALA A 74 -4.42 -33.60 -2.16
N ASP A 75 -4.93 -32.59 -2.88
CA ASP A 75 -6.23 -31.95 -2.67
C ASP A 75 -6.50 -31.43 -1.24
N GLN A 76 -7.75 -31.00 -1.04
CA GLN A 76 -8.33 -30.55 0.23
C GLN A 76 -8.56 -31.74 1.19
N PRO A 77 -9.15 -31.49 2.37
CA PRO A 77 -8.55 -31.05 3.61
C PRO A 77 -8.45 -32.24 4.61
N GLU A 78 -8.29 -31.98 5.92
CA GLU A 78 -8.84 -32.74 7.07
C GLU A 78 -7.97 -32.57 8.33
N GLY A 79 -8.58 -32.34 9.50
CA GLY A 79 -8.51 -33.40 10.53
C GLY A 79 -7.84 -33.17 11.90
N ASN A 80 -8.32 -32.22 12.70
CA ASN A 80 -8.66 -32.39 14.15
C ASN A 80 -7.63 -32.79 15.27
N PHE A 81 -7.53 -31.89 16.28
CA PHE A 81 -7.72 -32.08 17.75
C PHE A 81 -7.06 -33.25 18.54
N GLN A 82 -6.31 -32.95 19.64
CA GLN A 82 -6.79 -32.76 21.05
C GLN A 82 -5.72 -32.97 22.18
N LYS A 83 -5.73 -32.08 23.21
CA LYS A 83 -5.49 -32.27 24.69
C LYS A 83 -4.31 -33.14 25.18
N ALA A 84 -3.49 -32.78 26.19
CA ALA A 84 -3.80 -32.10 27.46
C ALA A 84 -2.53 -31.71 28.27
N ARG A 85 -2.65 -30.64 29.07
CA ARG A 85 -2.22 -30.49 30.49
C ARG A 85 -0.96 -31.24 30.98
N THR A 86 0.03 -30.49 31.52
CA THR A 86 0.57 -30.64 32.92
C THR A 86 1.62 -29.54 33.21
N GLU A 87 1.36 -28.71 34.21
CA GLU A 87 2.34 -27.90 34.98
C GLU A 87 2.95 -28.78 36.10
N PRO A 88 4.13 -28.49 36.72
CA PRO A 88 4.48 -27.13 37.21
C PRO A 88 5.99 -26.75 37.34
N GLY A 89 6.25 -25.48 37.72
CA GLY A 89 7.13 -25.22 38.89
C GLY A 89 8.29 -24.20 38.79
N ARG A 90 8.12 -23.08 39.52
CA ARG A 90 9.15 -22.27 40.26
C ARG A 90 10.25 -21.51 39.48
N ASP A 91 10.92 -20.49 40.02
CA ASP A 91 10.64 -19.44 41.04
C ASP A 91 11.87 -18.49 41.09
N THR A 92 11.75 -17.30 41.67
CA THR A 92 12.80 -16.30 42.00
C THR A 92 13.49 -15.57 40.81
N GLY A 93 13.87 -14.29 40.87
CA GLY A 93 13.58 -13.23 41.86
C GLY A 93 14.50 -11.99 41.69
N VAL A 94 13.96 -10.77 41.93
CA VAL A 94 14.61 -9.45 42.27
C VAL A 94 15.90 -8.99 41.52
N SER A 95 16.06 -7.73 41.09
CA SER A 95 16.05 -6.50 41.91
C SER A 95 16.15 -5.21 41.04
N GLU A 96 15.77 -4.06 41.60
CA GLU A 96 15.80 -2.71 41.00
C GLU A 96 17.19 -2.03 41.06
N ASN A 97 17.42 -0.95 40.27
CA ASN A 97 17.93 0.35 40.73
C ASN A 97 18.06 1.45 39.63
N ASP A 98 17.85 2.69 40.08
CA ASP A 98 17.66 4.01 39.44
C ASP A 98 18.70 4.61 38.46
N GLY A 99 18.24 5.56 37.59
CA GLY A 99 18.99 6.81 37.26
C GLY A 99 19.35 7.11 35.77
N PRO A 100 18.90 8.25 35.17
CA PRO A 100 19.32 8.76 33.84
C PRO A 100 20.43 9.86 33.94
N PRO A 101 20.95 10.52 32.87
CA PRO A 101 20.60 10.58 31.41
C PRO A 101 21.87 10.30 30.53
N PRO A 102 22.17 10.89 29.33
CA PRO A 102 21.40 11.71 28.35
C PRO A 102 21.58 11.41 26.82
N SER A 103 20.48 11.62 26.08
CA SER A 103 20.39 12.27 24.74
C SER A 103 21.49 12.09 23.66
N SER A 104 21.29 11.15 22.73
CA SER A 104 21.35 11.43 21.27
C SER A 104 20.67 10.29 20.48
N ALA A 105 20.28 10.55 19.22
CA ALA A 105 19.53 9.65 18.33
C ALA A 105 18.13 9.21 18.86
N ARG A 106 17.07 9.88 18.39
CA ARG A 106 15.71 9.33 18.48
C ARG A 106 15.52 8.28 17.38
N GLU A 107 15.79 7.02 17.69
CA GLU A 107 15.22 5.91 16.93
C GLU A 107 13.70 5.93 17.09
N HIS A 108 13.02 6.53 16.11
CA HIS A 108 11.57 6.51 16.04
C HIS A 108 11.12 5.11 15.60
N ALA A 109 10.68 4.31 16.60
CA ALA A 109 10.31 2.91 16.45
C ALA A 109 9.36 2.68 15.25
N GLN A 110 9.88 1.97 14.23
CA GLN A 110 9.17 1.65 13.00
C GLN A 110 8.37 0.36 13.13
N ALA A 111 7.19 0.32 12.50
CA ALA A 111 6.48 -0.92 12.28
C ALA A 111 7.32 -1.84 11.37
N PRO A 112 7.41 -3.15 11.64
CA PRO A 112 8.29 -4.04 10.90
C PRO A 112 7.94 -4.07 9.41
N GLY A 113 8.83 -3.52 8.58
CA GLY A 113 8.69 -3.46 7.12
C GLY A 113 8.45 -2.07 6.52
N TYR A 114 8.28 -1.02 7.32
CA TYR A 114 8.26 0.38 6.82
C TYR A 114 9.47 1.16 7.36
N TYR A 115 10.14 1.89 6.48
CA TYR A 115 11.38 2.60 6.75
C TYR A 115 11.29 4.06 6.28
N TYR A 116 11.82 4.97 7.10
CA TYR A 116 12.16 6.33 6.71
C TYR A 116 13.64 6.42 6.35
N ARG A 117 13.97 7.07 5.23
CA ARG A 117 15.33 7.40 4.81
C ARG A 117 15.38 8.83 4.29
N GLU A 118 16.42 9.56 4.69
CA GLU A 118 16.70 10.92 4.21
C GLU A 118 18.15 10.95 3.74
N TRP A 119 18.39 11.48 2.54
CA TRP A 119 19.71 11.53 1.92
C TRP A 119 20.34 12.93 2.09
N PRO A 120 21.68 13.07 2.08
CA PRO A 120 22.35 14.35 2.26
C PRO A 120 22.03 15.43 1.21
N ASN A 121 21.46 15.05 0.07
CA ASN A 121 21.00 15.98 -0.98
C ASN A 121 19.61 16.58 -0.69
N GLY A 122 18.88 16.08 0.31
CA GLY A 122 17.54 16.52 0.69
C GLY A 122 16.40 15.58 0.24
N ASP A 123 16.71 14.52 -0.51
CA ASP A 123 15.71 13.51 -0.90
C ASP A 123 15.23 12.72 0.33
N LYS A 124 13.97 12.29 0.31
CA LYS A 124 13.30 11.56 1.40
C LYS A 124 12.51 10.39 0.86
N TYR A 125 12.47 9.33 1.65
CA TYR A 125 11.67 8.14 1.37
C TYR A 125 10.97 7.67 2.64
N GLU A 126 9.70 7.30 2.52
CA GLU A 126 8.94 6.61 3.54
C GLU A 126 8.21 5.42 2.89
N GLY A 127 8.57 4.19 3.25
CA GLY A 127 7.97 3.02 2.61
C GLY A 127 8.66 1.70 2.88
N GLN A 128 8.26 0.70 2.10
CA GLN A 128 8.77 -0.65 2.18
C GLN A 128 10.18 -0.77 1.58
N MET A 129 11.01 -1.62 2.18
CA MET A 129 12.37 -1.87 1.70
C MET A 129 12.70 -3.35 1.69
N ARG A 130 13.59 -3.75 0.78
CA ARG A 130 14.16 -5.10 0.72
C ARG A 130 15.69 -4.99 0.73
N GLY A 131 16.28 -5.34 1.87
CA GLY A 131 17.68 -5.01 2.15
C GLY A 131 17.87 -3.50 2.13
N GLU A 132 18.89 -3.03 1.41
CA GLU A 132 19.19 -1.59 1.29
C GLU A 132 18.41 -0.87 0.17
N THR A 133 17.60 -1.60 -0.60
CA THR A 133 16.87 -1.11 -1.78
C THR A 133 15.40 -0.83 -1.53
N LEU A 134 14.87 0.24 -2.15
CA LEU A 134 13.44 0.59 -2.10
C LEU A 134 12.63 -0.48 -2.85
N HIS A 135 11.58 -1.02 -2.21
CA HIS A 135 10.84 -2.14 -2.78
C HIS A 135 9.44 -2.27 -2.18
N GLY A 136 8.41 -2.48 -3.00
CA GLY A 136 7.01 -2.50 -2.53
C GLY A 136 6.41 -1.09 -2.49
N MET A 137 5.43 -0.84 -1.63
CA MET A 137 4.77 0.46 -1.53
C MET A 137 5.62 1.50 -0.80
N GLY A 138 5.71 2.72 -1.33
CA GLY A 138 6.33 3.83 -0.63
C GLY A 138 6.03 5.20 -1.25
N MET A 139 6.47 6.23 -0.54
CA MET A 139 6.53 7.61 -1.01
C MET A 139 7.99 8.06 -1.10
N TYR A 140 8.35 8.71 -2.20
CA TYR A 140 9.63 9.37 -2.41
C TYR A 140 9.38 10.84 -2.69
N THR A 141 10.08 11.71 -1.97
CA THR A 141 10.05 13.16 -2.15
C THR A 141 11.47 13.59 -2.48
N SER A 142 11.71 14.05 -3.70
CA SER A 142 13.02 14.60 -4.07
C SER A 142 13.22 16.00 -3.48
N ALA A 143 14.48 16.41 -3.38
CA ALA A 143 14.91 17.70 -2.85
C ALA A 143 14.36 18.91 -3.64
N ASP A 144 13.96 18.70 -4.90
CA ASP A 144 13.28 19.71 -5.72
C ASP A 144 11.79 19.90 -5.35
N GLY A 145 11.22 18.99 -4.55
CA GLY A 145 9.83 18.97 -4.11
C GLY A 145 8.90 18.06 -4.91
N THR A 146 9.40 17.34 -5.93
CA THR A 146 8.60 16.35 -6.68
C THR A 146 8.29 15.13 -5.79
N ILE A 147 7.04 14.64 -5.83
CA ILE A 147 6.58 13.54 -4.97
C ILE A 147 6.07 12.38 -5.82
N TYR A 148 6.69 11.21 -5.66
CA TYR A 148 6.16 9.94 -6.15
C TYR A 148 5.54 9.14 -5.00
N THR A 149 4.35 8.58 -5.20
CA THR A 149 3.71 7.64 -4.28
C THR A 149 3.25 6.41 -5.06
N GLY A 150 3.76 5.23 -4.75
CA GLY A 150 3.44 4.03 -5.51
C GLY A 150 4.34 2.85 -5.22
N GLN A 151 4.38 1.92 -6.18
CA GLN A 151 5.21 0.72 -6.11
C GLN A 151 6.66 1.02 -6.52
N PHE A 152 7.61 0.37 -5.85
CA PHE A 152 9.04 0.39 -6.13
C PHE A 152 9.57 -1.01 -6.43
N GLN A 153 10.48 -1.11 -7.39
CA GLN A 153 11.23 -2.32 -7.70
C GLN A 153 12.71 -1.96 -7.89
N MET A 154 13.61 -2.64 -7.17
CA MET A 154 15.07 -2.43 -7.25
C MET A 154 15.51 -0.96 -7.10
N GLY A 155 14.84 -0.19 -6.24
CA GLY A 155 15.13 1.23 -6.01
C GLY A 155 14.40 2.22 -6.93
N LYS A 156 13.63 1.77 -7.92
CA LYS A 156 12.94 2.64 -8.91
C LYS A 156 11.42 2.53 -8.85
N PRO A 157 10.66 3.58 -9.23
CA PRO A 157 9.25 3.50 -9.60
C PRO A 157 8.96 2.37 -10.59
N HIS A 158 7.92 1.60 -10.29
CA HIS A 158 7.47 0.44 -11.05
C HIS A 158 5.98 0.19 -10.78
N GLY A 159 5.26 -0.47 -11.67
CA GLY A 159 3.85 -0.83 -11.44
C GLY A 159 2.96 0.41 -11.35
N GLN A 160 1.94 0.39 -10.49
CA GLN A 160 1.01 1.52 -10.35
C GLN A 160 1.55 2.57 -9.36
N GLY A 161 1.48 3.84 -9.73
CA GLY A 161 1.87 4.97 -8.88
C GLY A 161 1.24 6.29 -9.30
N LYS A 162 1.51 7.32 -8.49
CA LYS A 162 1.22 8.73 -8.76
C LYS A 162 2.51 9.53 -8.65
N LEU A 163 2.78 10.38 -9.63
CA LEU A 163 3.86 11.37 -9.61
C LEU A 163 3.23 12.77 -9.57
N SER A 164 3.70 13.63 -8.68
CA SER A 164 3.21 15.00 -8.47
C SER A 164 4.38 15.96 -8.58
N PHE A 165 4.37 16.81 -9.59
CA PHE A 165 5.45 17.73 -9.92
C PHE A 165 5.26 19.09 -9.23
N THR A 166 6.35 19.81 -9.00
CA THR A 166 6.32 21.12 -8.33
C THR A 166 5.70 22.24 -9.17
N ASN A 167 5.56 22.05 -10.49
CA ASN A 167 4.80 22.95 -11.35
C ASN A 167 3.27 22.78 -11.21
N GLY A 168 2.80 21.78 -10.45
CA GLY A 168 1.39 21.46 -10.26
C GLY A 168 0.85 20.38 -11.20
N ASP A 169 1.65 19.88 -12.13
CA ASP A 169 1.29 18.71 -12.95
C ASP A 169 1.23 17.45 -12.08
N THR A 170 0.39 16.49 -12.47
CA THR A 170 0.39 15.16 -11.85
C THR A 170 0.19 14.07 -12.90
N TYR A 171 0.87 12.95 -12.73
CA TYR A 171 0.60 11.72 -13.47
C TYR A 171 0.07 10.64 -12.51
N THR A 172 -0.86 9.81 -12.96
CA THR A 172 -1.30 8.61 -12.26
C THR A 172 -1.48 7.49 -13.27
N GLY A 173 -0.77 6.38 -13.08
CA GLY A 173 -0.76 5.28 -14.05
C GLY A 173 0.37 4.28 -13.81
N GLU A 174 0.72 3.53 -14.85
CA GLU A 174 1.81 2.57 -14.79
C GLU A 174 3.19 3.22 -14.94
N PHE A 175 4.18 2.58 -14.31
CA PHE A 175 5.59 2.92 -14.31
C PHE A 175 6.45 1.68 -14.57
N ARG A 176 7.58 1.87 -15.25
CA ARG A 176 8.59 0.81 -15.44
C ARG A 176 9.97 1.44 -15.58
N GLU A 177 10.91 1.00 -14.75
CA GLU A 177 12.30 1.48 -14.77
C GLU A 177 12.40 3.02 -14.67
N ASP A 178 11.64 3.61 -13.72
CA ASP A 178 11.57 5.06 -13.45
C ASP A 178 10.82 5.91 -14.51
N ARG A 179 10.21 5.29 -15.52
CA ARG A 179 9.44 6.00 -16.57
C ARG A 179 7.95 5.71 -16.52
N MET A 180 7.14 6.70 -16.87
CA MET A 180 5.71 6.53 -17.14
C MET A 180 5.53 5.66 -18.39
N CYS A 181 4.65 4.65 -18.28
CA CYS A 181 4.34 3.73 -19.36
C CYS A 181 2.90 3.19 -19.23
N GLY A 182 2.47 2.31 -20.13
CA GLY A 182 1.21 1.57 -19.96
C GLY A 182 0.00 2.50 -19.98
N GLN A 183 -1.06 2.18 -19.25
CA GLN A 183 -2.23 3.07 -19.12
C GLN A 183 -2.02 4.10 -18.01
N GLY A 184 -2.38 5.35 -18.30
CA GLY A 184 -2.22 6.46 -17.34
C GLY A 184 -3.08 7.67 -17.63
N THR A 185 -3.00 8.64 -16.72
CA THR A 185 -3.58 9.98 -16.85
C THR A 185 -2.55 11.00 -16.42
N TYR A 186 -2.21 11.93 -17.32
CA TYR A 186 -1.42 13.11 -17.00
C TYR A 186 -2.37 14.30 -16.92
N GLN A 187 -2.42 14.97 -15.77
CA GLN A 187 -3.20 16.17 -15.51
C GLN A 187 -2.23 17.35 -15.41
N TYR A 188 -2.31 18.27 -16.36
CA TYR A 188 -1.48 19.46 -16.42
C TYR A 188 -2.01 20.53 -15.45
N ALA A 189 -1.11 21.36 -14.92
CA ALA A 189 -1.41 22.46 -13.99
C ALA A 189 -2.33 23.54 -14.60
N ASN A 190 -2.36 23.66 -15.93
CA ASN A 190 -3.27 24.55 -16.65
C ASN A 190 -4.73 24.03 -16.72
N GLY A 191 -4.99 22.82 -16.23
CA GLY A 191 -6.30 22.15 -16.25
C GLY A 191 -6.52 21.18 -17.42
N ASP A 192 -5.65 21.18 -18.43
CA ASP A 192 -5.66 20.17 -19.51
C ASP A 192 -5.31 18.79 -18.93
N ARG A 193 -5.73 17.71 -19.59
CA ARG A 193 -5.30 16.34 -19.25
C ARG A 193 -5.17 15.44 -20.47
N TYR A 194 -4.23 14.53 -20.44
CA TYR A 194 -4.17 13.37 -21.33
C TYR A 194 -4.60 12.11 -20.58
N ILE A 195 -5.42 11.27 -21.20
CA ILE A 195 -5.82 9.95 -20.70
C ILE A 195 -5.56 8.94 -21.81
N GLY A 196 -4.76 7.90 -21.55
CA GLY A 196 -4.44 6.89 -22.56
C GLY A 196 -3.14 6.15 -22.29
N HIS A 197 -2.56 5.62 -23.35
CA HIS A 197 -1.28 4.92 -23.30
C HIS A 197 -0.08 5.87 -23.18
N PHE A 198 0.95 5.41 -22.48
CA PHE A 198 2.24 6.07 -22.35
C PHE A 198 3.38 5.13 -22.72
N GLN A 199 4.44 5.68 -23.28
CA GLN A 199 5.72 5.00 -23.48
C GLN A 199 6.85 6.00 -23.30
N ASP A 200 7.84 5.65 -22.46
CA ASP A 200 9.05 6.43 -22.23
C ASP A 200 8.73 7.90 -21.93
N ASP A 201 7.84 8.10 -20.95
CA ASP A 201 7.38 9.40 -20.44
C ASP A 201 6.50 10.24 -21.40
N MET A 202 6.18 9.72 -22.59
CA MET A 202 5.39 10.40 -23.60
C MET A 202 4.04 9.71 -23.86
N PRO A 203 2.98 10.47 -24.19
CA PRO A 203 1.77 9.93 -24.83
C PRO A 203 2.09 9.06 -26.05
N HIS A 204 1.50 7.87 -26.12
CA HIS A 204 1.70 6.90 -27.18
C HIS A 204 0.43 6.03 -27.33
N GLY A 205 0.20 5.37 -28.46
CA GLY A 205 -0.94 4.47 -28.64
C GLY A 205 -2.31 5.19 -28.57
N GLU A 206 -3.36 4.46 -28.21
CA GLU A 206 -4.70 5.05 -28.06
C GLU A 206 -4.77 6.00 -26.85
N GLY A 207 -5.29 7.21 -27.07
CA GLY A 207 -5.52 8.17 -25.99
C GLY A 207 -6.27 9.43 -26.40
N ALA A 208 -6.61 10.24 -25.41
CA ALA A 208 -7.36 11.48 -25.56
C ALA A 208 -6.74 12.63 -24.77
N HIS A 209 -6.38 13.71 -25.46
CA HIS A 209 -6.02 14.99 -24.84
C HIS A 209 -7.26 15.87 -24.72
N ILE A 210 -7.59 16.27 -23.50
CA ILE A 210 -8.78 17.01 -23.12
C ILE A 210 -8.32 18.36 -22.58
N LEU A 211 -8.63 19.44 -23.29
CA LEU A 211 -8.32 20.79 -22.81
C LEU A 211 -9.18 21.16 -21.60
N ALA A 212 -8.72 22.10 -20.78
CA ALA A 212 -9.48 22.73 -19.70
C ALA A 212 -10.80 23.36 -20.20
N THR A 213 -10.87 23.72 -21.49
CA THR A 213 -12.08 24.21 -22.17
C THR A 213 -13.12 23.12 -22.47
N GLY A 214 -12.78 21.85 -22.24
CA GLY A 214 -13.61 20.68 -22.58
C GLY A 214 -13.44 20.16 -24.01
N LYS A 215 -12.62 20.81 -24.86
CA LYS A 215 -12.32 20.28 -26.21
C LYS A 215 -11.47 19.02 -26.11
N VAL A 216 -11.88 17.97 -26.81
CA VAL A 216 -11.20 16.66 -26.85
C VAL A 216 -10.51 16.45 -28.19
N TYR A 217 -9.31 15.87 -28.14
CA TYR A 217 -8.57 15.33 -29.28
C TYR A 217 -8.26 13.87 -28.95
N ALA A 218 -9.03 12.94 -29.52
CA ALA A 218 -8.88 11.50 -29.30
C ALA A 218 -8.35 10.82 -30.55
N GLY A 219 -7.54 9.77 -30.39
CA GLY A 219 -6.98 9.01 -31.51
C GLY A 219 -5.67 8.32 -31.17
N LEU A 220 -4.82 8.15 -32.18
CA LEU A 220 -3.53 7.48 -32.08
C LEU A 220 -2.39 8.47 -31.84
N TRP A 221 -1.58 8.22 -30.82
CA TRP A 221 -0.45 9.05 -30.42
C TRP A 221 0.89 8.34 -30.65
N GLU A 222 1.92 9.09 -31.03
CA GLU A 222 3.29 8.60 -31.11
C GLU A 222 4.25 9.68 -30.64
N ASN A 223 5.11 9.35 -29.67
CA ASN A 223 6.15 10.24 -29.12
C ASN A 223 5.60 11.61 -28.67
N GLY A 224 4.41 11.64 -28.07
CA GLY A 224 3.75 12.86 -27.61
C GLY A 224 2.88 13.59 -28.65
N TYR A 225 2.86 13.14 -29.90
CA TYR A 225 2.11 13.79 -30.99
C TYR A 225 0.89 12.95 -31.40
N LEU A 226 -0.23 13.61 -31.66
CA LEU A 226 -1.42 13.00 -32.27
C LEU A 226 -1.14 12.75 -33.76
N ILE A 227 -1.22 11.50 -34.20
CA ILE A 227 -0.89 11.05 -35.56
C ILE A 227 -2.15 10.79 -36.40
N ASP A 228 -3.20 10.23 -35.77
CA ASP A 228 -4.52 10.04 -36.37
C ASP A 228 -5.60 10.45 -35.35
N GLN A 229 -6.68 11.07 -35.82
CA GLN A 229 -7.76 11.58 -34.96
C GLN A 229 -9.09 10.88 -35.29
N HIS A 230 -9.84 10.52 -34.25
CA HIS A 230 -11.18 9.92 -34.35
C HIS A 230 -12.29 10.91 -33.95
#